data_AF-A0A520ERV4-F1
#
_entry.id   AF-A0A520ERV4-F1
#
_cell.length_a   1.000
_cell.length_b   1.000
_cell.length_c   1.000
_cell.angle_alpha   90.00
_cell.angle_beta   90.00
_cell.angle_gamma   90.00
#
_symmetry.space_group_name_H-M   'P 1'
#
loop_
_entity.id
_entity.type
_entity.pdbx_description
1 polymer ?
#
loop_
_entity_poly.entity_id
_entity_poly.type
_entity_poly.pdbx_seq_one_letter_code
_entity_poly.pdbx_strand_id
1 'polypeptide(L)'
;ATDRHGRTWDIIAIESVICALLVTDTRTPTVMSAPDLIDTHGPIRLAPDRCRLSPGARDALVDVVDLVASEPETATIEQIREVAVAAHLLLGVKPAPRSA
;
A
#
# COMPACT_ATOMS: atom_id res chain seq x y z
N ALA A 1 9.43 3.20 3.06
CA ALA A 1 10.82 2.68 3.01
C ALA A 1 11.34 2.47 4.42
N THR A 2 12.32 1.58 4.63
CA THR A 2 12.84 1.29 5.99
C THR A 2 14.36 1.26 5.99
N ASP A 3 14.99 1.90 6.98
CA ASP A 3 16.44 1.88 7.16
C ASP A 3 16.93 0.69 8.01
N ARG A 4 18.25 0.54 8.15
CA ARG A 4 18.88 -0.53 8.96
C ARG A 4 18.54 -0.48 10.45
N HIS A 5 18.10 0.68 10.95
CA HIS A 5 17.70 0.89 12.33
C HIS A 5 16.19 0.67 12.53
N GLY A 6 15.47 0.24 11.49
CA GLY A 6 14.05 -0.02 11.52
C GLY A 6 13.18 1.23 11.45
N ARG A 7 13.75 2.41 11.14
CA ARG A 7 12.98 3.63 11.01
C ARG A 7 12.27 3.67 9.67
N THR A 8 11.03 4.17 9.68
CA THR A 8 10.19 4.29 8.49
C THR A 8 10.35 5.66 7.85
N TRP A 9 10.51 5.66 6.54
CA TRP A 9 10.67 6.84 5.72
C TRP A 9 9.65 6.83 4.57
N ASP A 10 8.91 7.93 4.42
CA ASP A 10 8.05 8.18 3.26
C ASP A 10 8.88 8.80 2.14
N ILE A 11 8.71 8.29 0.92
CA ILE A 11 9.42 8.83 -0.25
C ILE A 11 8.57 9.95 -0.85
N ILE A 12 9.15 11.13 -0.94
CA ILE A 12 8.48 12.35 -1.40
C ILE A 12 9.30 13.03 -2.49
N ALA A 13 8.63 13.78 -3.36
CA ALA A 13 9.29 14.62 -4.36
C ALA A 13 9.22 16.09 -3.92
N ILE A 14 10.36 16.76 -3.84
CA ILE A 14 10.48 18.21 -3.56
C ILE A 14 11.28 18.82 -4.70
N GLU A 15 10.68 19.74 -5.46
CA GLU A 15 11.37 20.46 -6.55
C GLU A 15 12.08 19.52 -7.55
N SER A 16 11.45 18.39 -7.87
CA SER A 16 11.99 17.32 -8.74
C SER A 16 13.13 16.49 -8.13
N VAL A 17 13.46 16.69 -6.86
CA VAL A 17 14.42 15.87 -6.10
C VAL A 17 13.66 14.83 -5.28
N ILE A 18 14.12 13.58 -5.32
CA ILE A 18 13.59 12.53 -4.45
C ILE A 18 14.21 12.70 -3.06
N CYS A 19 13.32 12.93 -2.09
CA CYS A 19 13.64 13.05 -0.69
C CYS A 19 12.90 11.97 0.12
N ALA A 20 13.33 11.80 1.36
CA ALA A 20 12.72 10.92 2.32
C ALA A 20 12.32 11.71 3.56
N LEU A 21 11.05 11.60 3.95
CA LEU A 21 10.50 12.17 5.17
C LEU A 21 10.45 11.07 6.24
N LEU A 22 11.08 11.33 7.38
CA LEU A 22 11.05 10.41 8.51
C LEU A 22 9.64 10.38 9.12
N VAL A 23 9.04 9.19 9.19
CA VAL A 23 7.70 8.98 9.76
C VAL A 23 7.83 8.79 11.28
N THR A 24 7.72 9.88 12.04
CA THR A 24 7.67 9.86 13.52
C THR A 24 6.67 10.89 14.05
N ASP A 25 6.22 10.67 15.29
CA ASP A 25 5.35 11.60 16.04
C ASP A 25 6.11 12.81 16.66
N THR A 26 7.24 13.22 16.08
CA THR A 26 7.96 14.40 16.57
C THR A 26 7.41 15.66 15.94
N ARG A 27 7.36 16.75 16.73
CA ARG A 27 6.92 18.08 16.26
C ARG A 27 7.75 18.65 15.11
N THR A 28 8.97 18.17 14.91
CA THR A 28 9.87 18.58 13.82
C THR A 28 10.05 17.45 12.81
N PRO A 29 9.52 17.58 11.58
CA PRO A 29 9.76 16.61 10.53
C PRO A 29 11.23 16.61 10.11
N THR A 30 11.81 15.43 9.90
CA THR A 30 13.15 15.28 9.34
C THR A 30 13.05 14.88 7.88
N VAL A 31 13.63 15.67 6.98
CA VAL A 31 13.67 15.40 5.54
C VAL A 31 15.12 15.29 5.10
N MET A 32 15.44 14.27 4.31
CA MET A 32 16.77 14.07 3.74
C MET A 32 16.68 13.79 2.25
N SER A 33 17.70 14.19 1.48
CA SER A 33 17.84 13.75 0.10
C SER A 33 18.12 12.24 0.06
N ALA A 34 17.82 11.58 -1.06
CA ALA A 34 18.13 10.16 -1.20
C ALA A 34 19.63 9.82 -0.99
N PRO A 35 20.60 10.60 -1.52
CA PRO A 35 22.02 10.40 -1.21
C PRO A 35 22.33 10.51 0.28
N ASP A 36 21.92 11.59 0.94
CA ASP A 36 22.24 11.83 2.36
C ASP A 36 21.63 10.74 3.26
N LEU A 37 20.44 10.24 2.90
CA LEU A 37 19.78 9.16 3.61
C LEU A 37 20.62 7.87 3.53
N ILE A 38 21.11 7.52 2.36
CA ILE A 38 21.92 6.31 2.15
C ILE A 38 23.27 6.44 2.84
N ASP A 39 23.90 7.61 2.76
CA ASP A 39 25.20 7.85 3.40
C ASP A 39 25.10 7.78 4.93
N THR A 40 24.02 8.33 5.50
CA THR A 40 23.82 8.36 6.94
C THR A 40 23.32 7.04 7.52
N HIS A 41 22.34 6.41 6.84
CA HIS A 41 21.61 5.26 7.36
C HIS A 41 21.95 3.93 6.68
N GLY A 42 22.80 3.96 5.66
CA GLY A 42 23.13 2.81 4.83
C GLY A 42 22.03 2.47 3.81
N PRO A 43 22.10 1.28 3.19
CA PRO A 43 21.10 0.84 2.20
C PRO A 43 19.68 0.89 2.75
N ILE A 44 18.77 1.45 1.95
CA ILE A 44 17.37 1.63 2.30
C ILE A 44 16.53 0.52 1.66
N ARG A 45 15.75 -0.19 2.46
CA ARG A 45 14.84 -1.21 1.96
C ARG A 45 13.56 -0.55 1.45
N LEU A 46 13.36 -0.61 0.15
CA LEU A 46 12.06 -0.38 -0.47
C LEU A 46 11.29 -1.69 -0.42
N ALA A 47 10.27 -1.76 0.42
CA ALA A 47 9.27 -2.81 0.33
C ALA A 47 8.08 -2.23 -0.45
N PRO A 48 7.49 -2.97 -1.41
CA PRO A 48 6.17 -2.61 -1.91
C PRO A 48 5.24 -2.49 -0.71
N ASP A 49 4.30 -1.54 -0.78
CA ASP A 49 3.28 -1.39 0.25
C ASP A 49 2.66 -2.78 0.43
N ARG A 50 2.93 -3.42 1.58
CA ARG A 50 2.56 -4.82 1.77
C ARG A 50 1.06 -4.87 1.53
N CYS A 51 0.63 -5.78 0.65
CA CYS A 51 -0.78 -6.11 0.47
C CYS A 51 -1.46 -6.04 1.84
N ARG A 52 -2.36 -5.07 2.01
CA ARG A 52 -2.92 -4.70 3.33
C ARG A 52 -3.82 -5.80 3.91
N LEU A 53 -4.01 -6.88 3.15
CA LEU A 53 -4.79 -8.04 3.53
C LEU A 53 -3.93 -8.98 4.40
N SER A 54 -4.49 -9.39 5.54
CA SER A 54 -3.96 -10.51 6.31
C SER A 54 -3.92 -11.78 5.42
N PRO A 55 -3.08 -12.79 5.75
CA PRO A 55 -3.03 -14.03 4.97
C PRO A 55 -4.41 -14.67 4.76
N GLY A 56 -5.21 -14.81 5.83
CA GLY A 56 -6.57 -15.36 5.70
C GLY A 56 -7.54 -14.50 4.88
N ALA A 57 -7.41 -13.16 4.94
CA ALA A 57 -8.21 -12.27 4.09
C ALA A 57 -7.80 -12.34 2.61
N ARG A 58 -6.54 -12.68 2.33
CA ARG A 58 -6.05 -12.90 0.98
C ARG A 58 -6.55 -14.22 0.41
N ASP A 59 -6.50 -15.29 1.19
CA ASP A 59 -6.99 -16.61 0.77
C ASP A 59 -8.50 -16.54 0.49
N ALA A 60 -9.28 -15.92 1.39
CA ALA A 60 -10.71 -15.70 1.18
C ALA A 60 -11.01 -14.85 -0.08
N LEU A 61 -10.17 -13.84 -0.39
CA LEU A 61 -10.32 -13.08 -1.63
C LEU A 61 -10.05 -13.94 -2.86
N VAL A 62 -9.00 -14.77 -2.84
CA VAL A 62 -8.67 -15.66 -3.96
C VAL A 62 -9.84 -16.60 -4.22
N ASP A 63 -10.41 -17.20 -3.17
CA ASP A 63 -11.58 -18.08 -3.28
C ASP A 63 -12.77 -17.37 -3.95
N VAL A 64 -13.06 -16.13 -3.55
CA VAL A 64 -14.16 -15.34 -4.13
C VAL A 64 -13.85 -14.93 -5.57
N VAL A 65 -12.62 -14.52 -5.88
CA VAL A 65 -12.21 -14.15 -7.25
C VAL A 65 -12.31 -15.37 -8.17
N ASP A 66 -11.84 -16.54 -7.73
CA ASP A 66 -11.88 -17.77 -8.51
C ASP A 66 -13.33 -18.22 -8.75
N LEU A 67 -14.20 -18.12 -7.73
CA LEU A 67 -15.63 -18.41 -7.86
C LEU A 67 -16.33 -17.48 -8.86
N VAL A 68 -16.07 -16.17 -8.77
CA VAL A 68 -16.65 -15.18 -9.70
C VAL A 68 -16.11 -15.39 -11.13
N ALA A 69 -14.86 -15.81 -11.28
CA ALA A 69 -14.25 -16.09 -12.58
C ALA A 69 -14.77 -17.39 -13.21
N SER A 70 -15.04 -18.42 -12.40
CA SER A 70 -15.55 -19.70 -12.89
C SER A 70 -17.02 -19.64 -13.29
N GLU A 71 -17.84 -18.89 -12.55
CA GLU A 71 -19.28 -18.80 -12.77
C GLU A 71 -19.79 -17.35 -12.69
N PRO A 72 -19.43 -16.49 -13.65
CA PRO A 72 -19.77 -15.07 -13.59
C PRO A 72 -21.29 -14.84 -13.63
N GLU A 73 -22.06 -15.70 -14.29
CA GLU A 73 -23.53 -15.61 -14.32
C GLU A 73 -24.24 -15.96 -13.00
N THR A 74 -23.61 -16.71 -12.10
CA THR A 74 -24.20 -17.11 -10.80
C THR A 74 -23.63 -16.32 -9.61
N ALA A 75 -22.57 -15.55 -9.84
CA ALA A 75 -21.96 -14.70 -8.83
C ALA A 75 -22.98 -13.74 -8.20
N THR A 76 -23.07 -13.78 -6.87
CA THR A 76 -23.95 -12.89 -6.12
C THR A 76 -23.41 -11.46 -6.11
N ILE A 77 -24.30 -10.48 -5.93
CA ILE A 77 -23.93 -9.05 -5.81
C ILE A 77 -22.92 -8.84 -4.67
N GLU A 78 -23.01 -9.63 -3.59
CA GLU A 78 -22.10 -9.48 -2.44
C GLU A 78 -20.69 -9.98 -2.77
N GLN A 79 -20.56 -11.12 -3.45
CA GLN A 79 -19.25 -11.62 -3.92
C GLN A 79 -18.57 -10.61 -4.87
N ILE A 80 -19.33 -10.02 -5.79
CA ILE A 80 -18.81 -8.97 -6.70
C ILE A 80 -18.34 -7.74 -5.91
N ARG A 81 -19.05 -7.36 -4.84
CA ARG A 81 -18.64 -6.26 -3.96
C ARG A 81 -17.38 -6.59 -3.18
N GLU A 82 -17.23 -7.82 -2.68
CA GLU A 82 -16.02 -8.27 -1.99
C GLU A 82 -14.79 -8.19 -2.91
N VAL A 83 -14.90 -8.66 -4.15
CA VAL A 83 -13.84 -8.50 -5.17
C VAL A 83 -13.50 -7.03 -5.39
N ALA A 84 -14.52 -6.18 -5.56
CA ALA A 84 -14.30 -4.76 -5.75
C ALA A 84 -13.61 -4.12 -4.54
N VAL A 85 -14.08 -4.35 -3.32
CA VAL A 85 -13.48 -3.81 -2.09
C VAL A 85 -12.01 -4.21 -1.97
N ALA A 86 -11.71 -5.48 -2.23
CA ALA A 86 -10.34 -5.94 -2.14
C ALA A 86 -9.44 -5.36 -3.24
N ALA A 87 -9.93 -5.21 -4.47
CA ALA A 87 -9.20 -4.53 -5.54
C ALA A 87 -8.87 -3.07 -5.15
N HIS A 88 -9.81 -2.34 -4.54
CA HIS A 88 -9.59 -0.99 -4.03
C HIS A 88 -8.52 -0.96 -2.92
N LEU A 89 -8.56 -1.92 -1.98
CA LEU A 89 -7.56 -2.05 -0.91
C LEU A 89 -6.16 -2.38 -1.44
N LEU A 90 -6.07 -3.23 -2.47
CA LEU A 90 -4.82 -3.60 -3.13
C LEU A 90 -4.21 -2.43 -3.91
N LEU A 91 -5.05 -1.68 -4.62
CA LEU A 91 -4.63 -0.54 -5.44
C LEU A 91 -4.47 0.75 -4.61
N GLY A 92 -4.78 0.73 -3.32
CA GLY A 92 -4.71 1.90 -2.44
C GLY A 92 -5.67 3.03 -2.83
N VAL A 93 -6.71 2.72 -3.63
CA VAL A 93 -7.69 3.70 -4.13
C VAL A 93 -8.96 3.63 -3.30
N LYS A 94 -9.50 4.79 -2.92
CA LYS A 94 -10.77 4.85 -2.20
C LYS A 94 -11.92 4.60 -3.18
N PRO A 95 -12.89 3.72 -2.84
CA PRO A 95 -14.03 3.48 -3.72
C PRO A 95 -14.80 4.78 -3.98
N ALA A 96 -15.19 4.97 -5.25
CA ALA A 96 -16.01 6.11 -5.64
C ALA A 96 -17.35 6.08 -4.90
N PRO A 97 -17.89 7.24 -4.45
CA PRO A 97 -19.22 7.30 -3.87
C PRO A 97 -20.23 6.80 -4.90
N ARG A 98 -21.19 5.98 -4.45
CA ARG A 98 -22.28 5.52 -5.31
C ARG A 98 -23.04 6.75 -5.83
N SER A 99 -23.16 6.86 -7.15
CA SER A 99 -24.15 7.76 -7.73
C SER A 99 -25.53 7.22 -7.35
N ALA A 100 -26.35 8.07 -6.74
CA ALA A 100 -27.71 7.76 -6.30
C ALA A 100 -28.66 7.57 -7.47
#